data_AF-A0A7Y0SG74-F1
#
_entry.id   AF-A0A7Y0SG74-F1
#
_cell.length_a   1.000
_cell.length_b   1.000
_cell.length_c   1.000
_cell.angle_alpha   90.00
_cell.angle_beta   90.00
_cell.angle_gamma   90.00
#
_symmetry.space_group_name_H-M   'P 1'
#
loop_
_entity.id
_entity.type
_entity.pdbx_description
1 polymer ?
#
loop_
_entity_poly.entity_id
_entity_poly.type
_entity_poly.pdbx_seq_one_letter_code
_entity_poly.pdbx_strand_id
1 'polypeptide(L)' 'MEKGYRLLERIELGEPKNCYEKVVSHKHLIESIHSHLADLLNTHSGNAMIDNEYGLPDFNDVLSNNTNLVRHIQKN' A
#
# COMPACT_ATOMS: atom_id res chain seq x y z
N MET A 1 -30.00 24.32 12.38
CA MET A 1 -28.93 23.39 11.95
C MET A 1 -27.68 24.21 11.79
N GLU A 2 -26.69 24.04 12.68
CA GLU A 2 -25.40 24.70 12.49
C GLU A 2 -24.74 24.12 11.25
N LYS A 3 -24.42 24.99 10.29
CA LYS A 3 -23.63 24.62 9.11
C LYS A 3 -22.21 24.34 9.60
N GLY A 4 -21.85 23.06 9.69
CA GLY A 4 -20.47 22.66 9.96
C GLY A 4 -19.52 23.24 8.90
N TYR A 5 -18.31 23.60 9.32
CA TYR A 5 -17.27 24.14 8.45
C TYR A 5 -16.88 23.15 7.33
N ARG A 6 -16.66 23.68 6.13
CA ARG A 6 -16.17 22.90 4.99
C ARG A 6 -14.70 22.54 5.20
N LEU A 7 -14.27 21.47 4.53
CA LEU A 7 -12.92 20.91 4.67
C LEU A 7 -11.80 21.96 4.48
N LEU A 8 -11.94 22.83 3.48
CA LEU A 8 -10.95 23.86 3.19
C LEU A 8 -10.90 24.96 4.26
N GLU A 9 -12.06 25.33 4.82
CA GLU A 9 -12.17 26.30 5.91
C GLU A 9 -11.53 25.76 7.19
N ARG A 10 -11.66 24.45 7.44
CA ARG A 10 -11.00 23.77 8.58
C ARG A 10 -9.47 23.79 8.46
N ILE A 11 -8.94 23.61 7.25
CA ILE A 11 -7.49 23.65 6.99
C ILE A 11 -6.95 25.06 7.19
N GLU A 12 -7.69 26.08 6.73
CA GLU A 12 -7.31 27.50 6.85
C GLU A 12 -7.36 28.01 8.29
N LEU A 13 -8.30 27.51 9.10
CA LEU A 13 -8.41 27.81 10.53
C LEU A 13 -7.32 27.17 11.39
N GLY A 14 -6.39 26.42 10.77
CA GLY A 14 -5.28 25.78 11.46
C GLY A 14 -5.78 24.79 12.49
N GLU A 15 -6.31 23.65 12.02
CA GLU A 15 -6.70 22.54 12.90
C GLU A 15 -5.61 22.34 13.97
N PRO A 16 -5.96 22.29 15.26
CA PRO A 16 -4.98 22.16 16.31
C PRO A 16 -4.14 20.92 16.02
N LYS A 17 -2.81 21.09 15.91
CA LYS A 17 -1.82 20.04 15.57
C LYS A 17 -1.95 18.73 16.38
N ASN A 18 -2.75 18.75 17.44
CA ASN A 18 -3.07 17.63 18.32
C ASN A 18 -4.35 16.84 17.99
N CYS A 19 -5.08 17.13 16.89
CA CYS A 19 -6.25 16.31 16.50
C CYS A 19 -5.87 14.92 15.96
N TYR A 20 -4.60 14.70 15.66
CA TYR A 20 -4.06 13.36 15.41
C TYR A 20 -3.49 12.83 16.71
N GLU A 21 -4.37 12.45 17.64
CA GLU A 21 -3.94 11.58 18.72
C GLU A 21 -3.42 10.30 18.07
N LYS A 22 -2.10 10.15 18.01
CA LYS A 22 -1.41 9.00 17.42
C LYS A 22 -1.57 7.81 18.36
N VAL A 23 -2.80 7.36 18.58
CA VAL A 23 -3.07 6.04 19.14
C VAL A 23 -2.91 5.04 17.99
N VAL A 24 -1.65 4.82 17.60
CA VAL A 24 -1.32 3.72 16.69
C VAL A 24 -1.44 2.44 17.51
N SER A 25 -2.68 2.00 17.73
CA SER A 25 -2.94 0.68 18.29
C SER A 25 -2.15 -0.33 17.45
N HIS A 26 -1.47 -1.26 18.10
CA HIS A 26 -0.72 -2.31 17.43
C HIS A 26 -1.58 -3.04 16.38
N LYS A 27 -2.88 -3.19 16.65
CA LYS A 27 -3.86 -3.72 15.71
C LYS A 27 -3.99 -2.89 14.44
N HIS A 28 -4.11 -1.56 14.54
CA HIS A 28 -4.20 -0.67 13.38
C HIS A 28 -2.92 -0.69 12.55
N LEU A 29 -1.75 -0.84 13.19
CA LEU A 29 -0.49 -1.01 12.47
C LEU A 29 -0.48 -2.29 11.64
N ILE A 30 -0.90 -3.41 12.23
CA ILE A 30 -1.03 -4.70 11.55
C ILE A 30 -1.99 -4.59 10.37
N GLU A 31 -3.18 -4.04 10.58
CA GLU A 31 -4.18 -3.84 9.52
C GLU A 31 -3.62 -2.98 8.38
N SER A 32 -2.94 -1.88 8.71
CA SER A 32 -2.26 -1.04 7.72
C SER A 32 -1.23 -1.84 6.91
N ILE A 33 -0.36 -2.61 7.56
CA ILE A 33 0.63 -3.44 6.86
C ILE A 33 -0.06 -4.43 5.93
N HIS A 34 -1.12 -5.10 6.37
CA HIS A 34 -1.87 -6.04 5.52
C HIS A 34 -2.47 -5.37 4.28
N SER A 35 -3.07 -4.18 4.43
CA SER A 35 -3.59 -3.42 3.29
C SER A 35 -2.50 -3.06 2.29
N HIS A 36 -1.37 -2.53 2.77
CA HIS A 36 -0.27 -2.15 1.88
C HIS A 36 0.39 -3.36 1.20
N LEU A 37 0.48 -4.49 1.89
CA LEU A 37 0.96 -5.73 1.27
C LEU A 37 -0.03 -6.24 0.22
N ALA A 38 -1.34 -6.18 0.47
CA ALA A 38 -2.33 -6.55 -0.53
C ALA A 38 -2.21 -5.68 -1.78
N ASP A 39 -2.06 -4.36 -1.62
CA ASP A 39 -1.89 -3.44 -2.75
C ASP A 39 -0.59 -3.73 -3.51
N LEU A 40 0.53 -3.92 -2.80
CA LEU A 40 1.82 -4.22 -3.40
C LEU A 40 1.80 -5.55 -4.19
N LEU A 41 1.27 -6.61 -3.59
CA LEU A 41 1.24 -7.95 -4.19
C LEU A 41 0.29 -8.04 -5.38
N ASN A 42 -0.73 -7.18 -5.45
CA ASN A 42 -1.65 -7.09 -6.58
C ASN A 42 -1.21 -6.08 -7.64
N THR A 43 -0.13 -5.34 -7.41
CA THR A 43 0.42 -4.36 -8.36
C THR A 43 1.60 -4.97 -9.11
N HIS A 44 1.56 -4.89 -10.44
CA HIS A 44 2.69 -5.30 -11.28
C HIS A 44 3.71 -4.17 -11.39
N SER A 45 5.02 -4.50 -11.38
CA SER A 45 6.08 -3.51 -11.61
C SER A 45 5.85 -2.77 -12.93
N GLY A 46 5.90 -1.44 -12.91
CA GLY A 46 5.61 -0.58 -14.06
C GLY A 46 4.14 -0.16 -14.21
N ASN A 47 3.21 -0.71 -13.43
CA ASN A 47 1.80 -0.28 -13.44
C ASN A 47 1.52 0.90 -12.50
N ALA A 48 2.36 1.10 -11.47
CA ALA A 48 2.20 2.20 -10.54
C ALA A 48 2.84 3.48 -11.09
N MET A 49 2.10 4.58 -11.12
CA MET A 49 2.61 5.86 -11.62
C MET A 49 3.62 6.54 -10.67
N ILE A 50 3.81 6.00 -9.47
CA ILE A 50 4.69 6.56 -8.45
C ILE A 50 6.15 6.16 -8.67
N ASP A 51 6.40 4.92 -9.09
CA ASP A 51 7.71 4.35 -9.28
C ASP A 51 7.59 3.09 -10.16
N ASN A 52 8.50 2.92 -11.12
CA ASN A 52 8.49 1.79 -12.04
C ASN A 52 8.87 0.47 -11.35
N GLU A 53 9.61 0.52 -10.25
CA GLU A 53 10.01 -0.63 -9.46
C GLU A 53 8.96 -1.01 -8.40
N TYR A 54 7.89 -0.22 -8.25
CA TYR A 54 6.82 -0.51 -7.30
C TYR A 54 5.89 -1.62 -7.82
N GLY A 55 5.69 -2.63 -6.98
CA GLY A 55 4.89 -3.82 -7.30
C GLY A 55 5.74 -5.08 -7.35
N LEU A 56 5.14 -6.20 -7.72
CA LEU A 56 5.85 -7.43 -7.99
C LEU A 56 6.32 -7.49 -9.45
N PRO A 57 7.53 -8.01 -9.71
CA PRO A 57 7.96 -8.32 -11.07
C PRO A 57 7.05 -9.37 -11.70
N ASP A 58 6.98 -9.38 -13.04
CA ASP A 58 6.18 -10.35 -13.75
C ASP A 58 6.58 -11.78 -13.35
N PHE A 59 5.59 -12.63 -13.08
CA PHE A 59 5.84 -14.02 -12.74
C PHE A 59 6.63 -14.71 -13.86
N ASN A 60 6.39 -14.35 -15.12
CA ASN A 60 7.16 -14.86 -16.25
C ASN A 60 8.63 -14.41 -16.21
N ASP A 61 8.90 -13.17 -15.80
CA ASP A 61 10.27 -12.65 -15.63
C ASP A 61 10.99 -13.32 -14.45
N VAL A 62 10.26 -13.66 -13.39
CA VAL A 62 10.81 -14.42 -12.26
C VAL A 62 11.18 -15.84 -12.70
N LEU A 63 10.32 -16.51 -13.48
CA LEU A 63 10.55 -17.87 -13.96
C LEU A 63 11.68 -17.95 -15.02
N SER A 64 11.80 -16.95 -15.90
CA SER A 64 12.88 -16.89 -16.87
C SER A 64 14.24 -16.73 -16.20
N ASN A 65 14.31 -15.91 -15.14
CA ASN A 65 15.53 -15.68 -14.37
C ASN A 65 15.85 -16.80 -13.38
N ASN A 66 14.84 -17.60 -12.98
CA ASN A 66 14.98 -18.69 -12.03
C ASN A 66 14.44 -20.01 -12.61
N THR A 67 15.06 -20.48 -13.70
CA THR A 67 14.70 -21.74 -14.39
C THR A 67 14.65 -22.97 -13.48
N ASN A 68 15.35 -22.95 -12.34
CA ASN A 68 15.30 -24.02 -11.32
C ASN A 68 13.95 -24.09 -10.58
N LEU A 69 13.20 -22.99 -10.47
CA LEU A 69 11.89 -22.96 -9.80
C LEU A 69 10.81 -23.68 -10.63
N VAL A 70 10.82 -23.53 -11.96
CA VAL A 70 9.90 -24.21 -12.88
C VAL A 70 9.97 -25.74 -12.69
N ARG A 71 11.18 -26.28 -12.60
CA ARG A 71 11.42 -27.73 -12.39
C ARG A 71 10.90 -28.24 -11.04
N HIS A 72 10.86 -27.40 -10.02
CA HIS A 72 10.37 -27.76 -8.69
C HIS A 72 8.84 -27.72 -8.61
N ILE A 73 8.19 -26.80 -9.34
CA ILE A 73 6.73 -26.71 -9.41
C ILE A 73 6.15 -27.89 -10.22
N GLN A 74 6.76 -28.28 -11.33
CA GLN A 74 6.28 -29.40 -12.16
C GLN A 74 6.36 -30.79 -11.51
N LYS A 75 7.13 -30.94 -10.43
CA LYS A 75 7.33 -32.23 -9.74
C LYS A 75 6.38 -32.47 -8.58
N ASN A 76 5.63 -31.46 -8.15
CA ASN A 76 4.61 -31.56 -7.10
C ASN A 76 3.22 -31.47 -7.73
#